data_AF-A0AA42N8K1-F1
#
_entry.id   AF-A0AA42N8K1-F1
#
_cell.length_a   1.000
_cell.length_b   1.000
_cell.length_c   1.000
_cell.angle_alpha   90.00
_cell.angle_beta   90.00
_cell.angle_gamma   90.00
#
_symmetry.space_group_name_H-M   'P 1'
#
loop_
_entity.id
_entity.type
_entity.pdbx_description
1 polymer ?
#
loop_
_entity_poly.entity_id
_entity_poly.type
_entity_poly.pdbx_seq_one_letter_code
_entity_poly.pdbx_strand_id
1 'polypeptide(L)'
;MNPEYGFMQNRPLITETDIRNCLIERATAYAKAAKTSFSAIGVASVGDSKFLSRVQSGLSFNIRTYQKVMDWLDDAERSVFREAAE
;
A
#
# COMPACT_ATOMS: atom_id res chain seq x y z
N MET A 1 4.65 4.67 -47.86
CA MET A 1 4.02 3.70 -46.94
C MET A 1 5.03 3.45 -45.84
N ASN A 2 4.77 3.90 -44.62
CA ASN A 2 5.71 3.75 -43.50
C ASN A 2 4.90 3.40 -42.24
N PRO A 3 4.83 2.13 -41.82
CA PRO A 3 4.07 1.71 -40.63
C PRO A 3 5.03 1.43 -39.47
N GLU A 4 5.72 2.44 -38.94
CA GLU A 4 6.70 2.24 -37.85
C GLU A 4 6.46 3.14 -36.62
N TYR A 5 5.19 3.35 -36.23
CA TYR A 5 4.85 3.90 -34.91
C TYR A 5 3.65 3.17 -34.27
N GLY A 6 3.62 1.85 -34.40
CA GLY A 6 2.79 1.01 -33.55
C GLY A 6 3.50 0.78 -32.21
N PHE A 7 2.76 0.90 -31.10
CA PHE A 7 3.18 0.57 -29.73
C PHE A 7 3.94 1.66 -28.95
N MET A 8 3.43 2.90 -28.95
CA MET A 8 3.46 3.64 -27.69
C MET A 8 2.49 2.93 -26.74
N GLN A 9 3.01 2.02 -25.91
CA GLN A 9 2.28 1.44 -24.80
C GLN A 9 1.72 2.59 -23.97
N ASN A 10 0.40 2.81 -24.04
CA ASN A 10 -0.33 3.75 -23.20
C ASN A 10 -0.26 3.22 -21.76
N ARG A 11 0.87 3.47 -21.08
CA ARG A 11 1.00 3.17 -19.65
C ARG A 11 -0.05 4.03 -18.96
N PRO A 12 -1.06 3.45 -18.30
CA PRO A 12 -2.00 4.23 -17.54
C PRO A 12 -1.19 5.09 -16.55
N LEU A 13 -1.45 6.40 -16.56
CA LEU A 13 -0.84 7.32 -15.60
C LEU A 13 -1.29 6.87 -14.21
N ILE A 14 -0.37 6.36 -13.40
CA ILE A 14 -0.66 6.02 -12.00
C ILE A 14 -0.98 7.33 -11.28
N THR A 15 -2.22 7.48 -10.80
CA THR A 15 -2.66 8.67 -10.09
C THR A 15 -2.41 8.54 -8.59
N GLU A 16 -2.46 9.66 -7.86
CA GLU A 16 -2.40 9.65 -6.39
C GLU A 16 -3.50 8.76 -5.79
N THR A 17 -4.69 8.77 -6.39
CA THR A 17 -5.82 7.94 -5.98
C THR A 17 -5.52 6.46 -6.13
N ASP A 18 -4.84 6.04 -7.20
CA ASP A 18 -4.44 4.64 -7.40
C ASP A 18 -3.44 4.18 -6.32
N ILE A 19 -2.46 5.03 -6.01
CA ILE A 19 -1.46 4.76 -4.97
C ILE A 19 -2.13 4.65 -3.60
N ARG A 20 -3.09 5.53 -3.31
CA ARG A 20 -3.89 5.52 -2.08
C ARG A 20 -4.70 4.24 -1.95
N ASN A 21 -5.44 3.89 -2.99
CA ASN A 21 -6.29 2.69 -2.99
C ASN A 21 -5.43 1.44 -2.76
N CYS A 22 -4.32 1.32 -3.48
CA CYS A 22 -3.38 0.21 -3.32
C CYS A 22 -2.88 0.09 -1.86
N LEU A 23 -2.51 1.20 -1.22
CA LEU A 23 -2.08 1.18 0.19
C LEU A 23 -3.18 0.71 1.13
N ILE A 24 -4.39 1.27 0.98
CA ILE A 24 -5.52 0.93 1.85
C ILE A 24 -5.96 -0.52 1.65
N GLU A 25 -5.96 -1.01 0.41
CA GLU A 25 -6.28 -2.40 0.09
C GLU A 25 -5.30 -3.37 0.75
N ARG A 26 -3.99 -3.13 0.62
CA ARG A 26 -2.96 -3.95 1.28
C ARG A 26 -3.07 -3.90 2.79
N ALA A 27 -3.19 -2.71 3.37
CA ALA A 27 -3.36 -2.56 4.82
C ALA A 27 -4.64 -3.25 5.31
N THR A 28 -5.73 -3.24 4.53
CA THR A 28 -6.98 -3.96 4.85
C THR A 28 -6.79 -5.47 4.81
N ALA A 29 -6.10 -6.00 3.79
CA ALA A 29 -5.83 -7.42 3.65
C ALA A 29 -5.01 -7.93 4.84
N TYR A 30 -3.91 -7.24 5.16
CA TYR A 30 -3.09 -7.56 6.33
C TYR A 30 -3.88 -7.43 7.64
N ALA A 31 -4.63 -6.34 7.84
CA ALA A 31 -5.44 -6.13 9.04
C ALA A 31 -6.41 -7.31 9.29
N LYS A 32 -7.04 -7.82 8.24
CA LYS A 32 -7.93 -8.98 8.31
C LYS A 32 -7.16 -10.27 8.64
N ALA A 33 -6.04 -10.52 7.97
CA ALA A 33 -5.23 -11.72 8.17
C ALA A 33 -4.63 -11.79 9.59
N ALA A 34 -4.04 -10.69 10.05
CA ALA A 34 -3.40 -10.59 11.36
C ALA A 34 -4.36 -10.20 12.50
N LYS A 35 -5.67 -10.07 12.23
CA LYS A 35 -6.70 -9.62 13.18
C LYS A 35 -6.32 -8.33 13.91
N THR A 36 -5.74 -7.38 13.18
CA THR A 36 -5.26 -6.10 13.71
C THR A 36 -6.03 -4.90 13.15
N SER A 37 -5.69 -3.69 13.58
CA SER A 37 -6.35 -2.45 13.17
C SER A 37 -5.41 -1.52 12.41
N PHE A 38 -5.98 -0.59 11.63
CA PHE A 38 -5.21 0.44 10.93
C PHE A 38 -4.36 1.29 11.87
N SER A 39 -4.88 1.58 13.07
CA SER A 39 -4.14 2.31 14.09
C SER A 39 -2.88 1.54 14.52
N ALA A 40 -3.00 0.24 14.73
CA ALA A 40 -1.87 -0.61 15.10
C ALA A 40 -0.83 -0.70 13.97
N ILE A 41 -1.26 -0.86 12.72
CA ILE A 41 -0.37 -0.87 11.54
C ILE A 41 0.37 0.46 11.40
N GLY A 42 -0.33 1.59 11.54
CA GLY A 42 0.28 2.91 11.46
C GLY A 42 1.32 3.18 12.56
N VAL A 43 1.06 2.72 13.78
CA VAL A 43 2.03 2.78 14.89
C VAL A 43 3.23 1.88 14.62
N ALA A 44 3.01 0.63 14.20
CA ALA A 44 4.08 -0.34 13.99
C ALA A 44 5.01 0.04 12.82
N SER A 45 4.45 0.62 11.75
CA SER A 45 5.21 0.98 10.54
C SER A 45 5.90 2.34 10.62
N VAL A 46 5.20 3.38 11.08
CA VAL A 46 5.69 4.78 11.03
C VAL A 46 5.50 5.54 12.34
N GLY A 47 5.00 4.90 13.40
CA GLY A 47 4.74 5.55 14.68
C GLY A 47 3.54 6.49 14.68
N ASP A 48 2.65 6.43 13.69
CA ASP A 48 1.47 7.30 13.58
C ASP A 48 0.18 6.50 13.41
N SER A 49 -0.61 6.42 14.50
CA SER A 49 -1.89 5.70 14.53
C SER A 49 -2.96 6.29 13.62
N LYS A 50 -2.82 7.55 13.20
CA LYS A 50 -3.81 8.24 12.35
C LYS A 50 -3.42 8.25 10.89
N PHE A 51 -2.22 7.77 10.54
CA PHE A 51 -1.71 7.82 9.17
C PHE A 51 -2.68 7.17 8.17
N LEU A 52 -3.03 5.90 8.36
CA LEU A 52 -3.92 5.18 7.45
C LEU A 52 -5.32 5.79 7.38
N SER A 53 -5.85 6.30 8.50
CA SER A 53 -7.13 7.02 8.50
C SER A 53 -7.06 8.30 7.66
N ARG A 54 -5.96 9.08 7.75
CA ARG A 54 -5.78 10.28 6.93
C ARG A 54 -5.66 9.95 5.44
N VAL A 55 -4.91 8.89 5.11
CA VAL A 55 -4.79 8.40 3.74
C VAL A 55 -6.16 8.00 3.20
N GLN A 56 -6.97 7.28 3.98
CA GLN A 56 -8.34 6.91 3.61
C GLN A 56 -9.26 8.13 3.41
N SER A 57 -9.13 9.17 4.24
CA SER A 57 -9.90 10.42 4.10
C SER A 57 -9.50 11.28 2.91
N GLY A 58 -8.47 10.89 2.16
CA GLY A 58 -8.03 11.63 0.99
C GLY A 58 -6.98 12.70 1.24
N LEU A 59 -6.38 12.74 2.44
CA LEU A 59 -5.29 13.66 2.72
C LEU A 59 -4.02 13.24 1.97
N SER A 60 -3.24 14.23 1.55
CA SER A 60 -1.92 14.00 0.95
C SER A 60 -0.98 13.35 1.96
N PHE A 61 -0.13 12.46 1.47
CA PHE A 61 0.87 11.75 2.27
C PHE A 61 2.25 11.87 1.64
N ASN A 62 3.28 11.75 2.47
CA ASN A 62 4.66 11.77 1.98
C ASN A 62 5.02 10.42 1.37
N ILE A 63 5.67 10.43 0.19
CA ILE A 63 6.16 9.24 -0.50
C ILE A 63 7.08 8.39 0.41
N ARG A 64 7.94 9.05 1.21
CA ARG A 64 8.81 8.35 2.17
C ARG A 64 8.01 7.60 3.24
N THR A 65 6.91 8.18 3.72
CA THR A 65 6.05 7.52 4.70
C THR A 65 5.32 6.35 4.05
N TYR A 66 4.79 6.54 2.85
CA TYR A 66 4.17 5.47 2.06
C TYR A 66 5.13 4.28 1.87
N GLN A 67 6.36 4.54 1.44
CA GLN A 67 7.37 3.50 1.23
C GLN A 67 7.66 2.71 2.51
N LYS A 68 7.76 3.40 3.66
CA LYS A 68 7.95 2.72 4.96
C LYS A 68 6.78 1.82 5.33
N VAL A 69 5.55 2.26 5.09
CA VAL A 69 4.37 1.41 5.38
C VAL A 69 4.33 0.21 4.44
N MET A 70 4.64 0.39 3.16
CA MET A 70 4.70 -0.72 2.21
C MET A 70 5.79 -1.74 2.56
N ASP A 71 7.00 -1.29 2.86
CA ASP A 71 8.12 -2.14 3.29
C ASP A 71 7.76 -2.95 4.55
N TRP A 72 7.16 -2.28 5.53
CA TRP A 72 6.68 -2.93 6.75
C TRP A 72 5.56 -3.96 6.46
N LEU A 73 4.61 -3.63 5.58
CA LEU A 73 3.56 -4.57 5.18
C LEU A 73 4.14 -5.79 4.45
N ASP A 74 5.11 -5.60 3.55
CA ASP A 74 5.78 -6.69 2.84
C ASP A 74 6.51 -7.65 3.80
N ASP A 75 7.21 -7.12 4.82
CA ASP A 75 7.87 -7.93 5.85
C ASP A 75 6.87 -8.63 6.79
N ALA A 76 5.82 -7.92 7.19
CA ALA A 76 4.78 -8.45 8.06
C ALA A 76 3.94 -9.53 7.36
N GLU A 77 3.62 -9.35 6.07
CA GLU A 77 2.95 -10.36 5.24
C GLU A 77 3.80 -11.63 5.15
N ARG A 78 5.11 -11.51 4.88
CA ARG A 78 6.03 -12.67 4.87
C ARG A 78 6.01 -13.45 6.19
N SER A 79 5.89 -12.75 7.31
CA SER A 79 5.84 -13.38 8.64
C SER A 79 4.51 -14.11 8.86
N VAL A 80 3.37 -13.48 8.55
CA VAL A 80 2.04 -14.07 8.74
C VAL A 80 1.80 -15.27 7.81
N PHE A 81 2.24 -15.20 6.55
CA PHE A 81 2.11 -16.34 5.62
C PHE A 81 3.04 -17.50 5.94
N ARG A 82 4.13 -17.26 6.70
CA ARG A 82 5.00 -18.33 7.18
C ARG A 82 4.35 -19.12 8.30
N GLU A 83 3.68 -18.45 9.23
CA GLU A 83 2.98 -19.08 10.36
C GLU A 83 1.67 -19.79 9.93
N ALA A 84 1.03 -19.37 8.83
CA ALA A 84 -0.16 -20.04 8.31
C ALA A 84 0.11 -21.36 7.56
N ALA A 85 1.39 -21.71 7.33
CA ALA A 85 1.81 -22.92 6.63
C ALA A 85 2.33 -24.05 7.56
N GLU A 86 2.32 -23.82 8.88
CA GLU A 86 2.62 -24.82 9.92
C GLU A 86 1.33 -25.32 10.61
#